data_AF-A0A846QBP9-F1
#
_entry.id   AF-A0A846QBP9-F1
#
_cell.length_a   1.000
_cell.length_b   1.000
_cell.length_c   1.000
_cell.angle_alpha   90.00
_cell.angle_beta   90.00
_cell.angle_gamma   90.00
#
_symmetry.space_group_name_H-M   'P 1'
#
loop_
_entity.id
_entity.type
_entity.pdbx_description
1 polymer ?
#
loop_
_entity_poly.entity_id
_entity_poly.type
_entity_poly.pdbx_seq_one_letter_code
_entity_poly.pdbx_strand_id
1 'polypeptide(L)'
;NAGIPADNVLNAQAFGYAPMGFNEYDPEKAKELIEKSGVKDPKVVLLYSIVRDPLNPELAEAVKGYLEPVGIKCDLLGMEHATYSAEGRSRPYEDRK
;
A
#
# COMPACT_ATOMS: atom_id res chain seq x y z
N ASN A 1 -21.86 -7.99 6.70
CA ASN A 1 -20.65 -8.84 6.83
C ASN A 1 -19.43 -7.96 6.70
N ALA A 2 -18.65 -7.79 7.78
CA ALA A 2 -17.36 -7.13 7.71
C ALA A 2 -16.37 -8.02 6.94
N GLY A 3 -15.39 -7.42 6.26
CA GLY A 3 -14.32 -8.16 5.58
C GLY A 3 -13.46 -8.96 6.56
N ILE A 4 -12.74 -9.96 6.03
CA ILE A 4 -11.76 -10.74 6.79
C ILE A 4 -10.37 -10.18 6.47
N PRO A 5 -9.49 -9.93 7.45
CA PRO A 5 -8.11 -9.52 7.19
C PRO A 5 -7.40 -10.49 6.23
N ALA A 6 -6.81 -9.96 5.17
CA ALA A 6 -6.13 -10.77 4.16
C ALA A 6 -4.70 -11.10 4.63
N ASP A 7 -4.40 -12.38 4.79
CA ASP A 7 -3.06 -12.89 5.09
C ASP A 7 -2.32 -13.39 3.83
N ASN A 8 -3.02 -13.51 2.71
CA ASN A 8 -2.50 -13.98 1.43
C ASN A 8 -3.09 -13.14 0.27
N VAL A 9 -2.42 -13.17 -0.88
CA VAL A 9 -2.93 -12.59 -2.15
C VAL A 9 -4.14 -13.35 -2.69
N LEU A 10 -4.25 -14.65 -2.38
CA LEU A 10 -5.43 -15.46 -2.67
C LEU A 10 -6.44 -15.33 -1.52
N ASN A 11 -7.73 -15.26 -1.86
CA ASN A 11 -8.77 -15.38 -0.84
C ASN A 11 -8.76 -16.79 -0.24
N ALA A 12 -9.16 -16.92 1.02
CA ALA A 12 -9.13 -18.19 1.74
C ALA A 12 -9.99 -19.31 1.10
N GLN A 13 -10.91 -18.94 0.20
CA GLN A 13 -11.75 -19.89 -0.54
C GLN A 13 -11.18 -20.28 -1.91
N ALA A 14 -10.11 -19.65 -2.41
CA ALA A 14 -9.50 -20.03 -3.68
C ALA A 14 -8.71 -21.33 -3.55
N PHE A 15 -8.75 -22.13 -4.62
CA PHE A 15 -7.84 -23.25 -4.79
C PHE A 15 -6.38 -22.76 -4.79
N GLY A 16 -5.52 -23.44 -4.04
CA GLY A 16 -4.12 -23.07 -3.88
C GLY A 16 -3.84 -22.05 -2.77
N TYR A 17 -4.85 -21.60 -2.02
CA TYR A 17 -4.62 -20.83 -0.79
C TYR A 17 -3.79 -21.63 0.21
N ALA A 18 -2.85 -20.95 0.85
CA ALA A 18 -2.14 -21.43 2.03
C ALA A 18 -2.01 -20.26 3.03
N PRO A 19 -2.17 -20.50 4.34
CA PRO A 19 -2.00 -19.44 5.33
C PRO A 19 -0.55 -18.96 5.34
N MET A 20 -0.35 -17.65 5.24
CA MET A 20 0.97 -17.01 5.21
C MET A 20 1.22 -16.17 6.47
N GLY A 21 0.19 -15.94 7.28
CA GLY A 21 0.27 -15.10 8.47
C GLY A 21 0.27 -13.60 8.14
N PHE A 22 0.36 -12.78 9.19
CA PHE A 22 0.36 -11.33 9.08
C PHE A 22 1.72 -10.77 9.45
N ASN A 23 2.11 -9.68 8.79
CA ASN A 23 3.12 -8.79 9.37
C ASN A 23 2.49 -8.09 10.58
N GLU A 24 3.08 -8.26 11.75
CA GLU A 24 2.63 -7.56 12.95
C GLU A 24 2.85 -6.05 12.79
N TYR A 25 1.92 -5.26 13.35
CA TYR A 25 2.06 -3.81 13.36
C TYR A 25 3.12 -3.39 14.38
N ASP A 26 4.32 -3.06 13.89
CA ASP A 26 5.45 -2.59 14.70
C ASP A 26 6.14 -1.36 14.05
N PRO A 27 5.73 -0.14 14.44
CA PRO A 27 6.33 1.10 13.92
C PRO A 27 7.81 1.28 14.28
N GLU A 28 8.27 0.74 15.41
CA GLU A 28 9.67 0.86 15.82
C GLU A 28 10.55 -0.03 14.95
N LYS A 29 10.08 -1.25 14.66
CA LYS A 29 10.76 -2.13 13.70
C LYS A 29 10.80 -1.53 12.29
N ALA A 30 9.73 -0.87 11.86
CA ALA A 30 9.70 -0.20 10.57
C ALA A 30 10.78 0.89 10.47
N LYS A 31 10.93 1.74 11.50
CA LYS A 31 11.99 2.75 11.57
C LYS A 31 13.39 2.12 11.50
N GLU A 32 13.63 1.05 12.25
CA GLU A 32 14.89 0.30 12.23
C GLU A 32 15.23 -0.22 10.82
N LEU A 33 14.24 -0.75 10.09
CA LEU A 33 14.42 -1.26 8.73
C LEU A 33 14.71 -0.13 7.73
N ILE A 34 14.04 1.03 7.87
CA ILE A 34 14.31 2.21 7.04
C ILE A 34 15.75 2.68 7.25
N GLU A 35 16.21 2.81 8.50
CA GLU A 35 17.58 3.20 8.81
C GLU A 35 18.61 2.21 8.20
N LYS A 36 18.37 0.90 8.39
CA LYS A 36 19.23 -0.16 7.85
C LYS A 36 19.28 -0.19 6.33
N SER A 37 18.22 0.24 5.65
CA SER A 37 18.18 0.32 4.20
C SER A 37 19.14 1.37 3.63
N GLY A 38 19.54 2.36 4.44
CA GLY A 38 20.36 3.49 4.00
C GLY A 38 19.62 4.53 3.13
N VAL A 39 18.31 4.36 2.90
CA VAL A 39 17.49 5.32 2.16
C VAL A 39 17.33 6.59 3.00
N LYS A 40 17.63 7.74 2.38
CA LYS A 40 17.47 9.06 3.01
C LYS A 40 16.18 9.71 2.52
N ASP A 41 15.42 10.32 3.43
CA ASP A 41 14.18 11.05 3.17
C ASP A 41 13.18 10.30 2.27
N PRO A 42 12.77 9.06 2.64
CA PRO A 42 11.92 8.22 1.80
C PRO A 42 10.59 8.91 1.47
N LYS A 43 10.23 8.87 0.19
CA LYS A 43 9.02 9.48 -0.37
C LYS A 43 8.28 8.49 -1.25
N VAL A 44 6.97 8.43 -1.11
CA VAL A 44 6.10 7.60 -1.94
C VAL A 44 4.89 8.39 -2.41
N VAL A 45 4.37 8.04 -3.58
CA VAL A 45 3.07 8.50 -4.06
C VAL A 45 2.12 7.31 -4.03
N LEU A 46 1.08 7.39 -3.21
CA LEU A 46 0.04 6.38 -3.14
C LEU A 46 -1.06 6.70 -4.17
N LEU A 47 -1.05 5.93 -5.26
CA LEU A 47 -2.09 5.97 -6.29
C LEU A 47 -3.31 5.17 -5.82
N TYR A 48 -4.50 5.74 -5.96
CA TYR A 48 -5.75 5.01 -5.73
C TYR A 48 -6.86 5.48 -6.67
N SER A 49 -7.82 4.59 -6.94
CA SER A 49 -9.02 4.94 -7.69
C SER A 49 -10.08 5.49 -6.75
N ILE A 50 -10.65 6.65 -7.08
CA ILE A 50 -11.66 7.31 -6.25
C ILE A 50 -13.04 6.64 -6.39
N VAL A 51 -13.32 6.00 -7.53
CA VAL A 51 -14.69 5.55 -7.87
C VAL A 51 -14.90 4.04 -7.79
N ARG A 52 -13.84 3.22 -7.88
CA ARG A 52 -13.96 1.76 -7.91
C ARG A 52 -14.39 1.18 -6.56
N ASP A 53 -13.82 1.68 -5.47
CA ASP A 53 -14.28 1.40 -4.10
C ASP A 53 -14.51 2.73 -3.38
N PRO A 54 -15.72 2.98 -2.85
CA PRO A 54 -16.02 4.22 -2.15
C PRO A 54 -15.15 4.50 -0.93
N LEU A 55 -14.53 3.47 -0.34
CA LEU A 55 -13.69 3.58 0.87
C LEU A 55 -12.20 3.83 0.55
N ASN A 56 -11.81 3.86 -0.73
CA ASN A 56 -10.41 4.07 -1.10
C ASN A 56 -9.83 5.40 -0.59
N PRO A 57 -10.55 6.54 -0.62
CA PRO A 57 -10.02 7.79 -0.08
C PRO A 57 -9.69 7.69 1.42
N GLU A 58 -10.59 7.17 2.23
CA GLU A 58 -10.40 7.01 3.67
C GLU A 58 -9.30 5.99 3.99
N LEU A 59 -9.24 4.90 3.22
CA LEU A 59 -8.17 3.91 3.34
C LEU A 59 -6.80 4.51 2.99
N ALA A 60 -6.72 5.33 1.94
CA ALA A 60 -5.48 6.00 1.54
C ALA A 60 -4.98 6.96 2.63
N GLU A 61 -5.87 7.75 3.25
CA GLU A 61 -5.53 8.62 4.38
C GLU A 61 -5.07 7.81 5.60
N ALA A 62 -5.71 6.67 5.90
CA ALA A 62 -5.26 5.79 6.98
C ALA A 62 -3.84 5.27 6.73
N VAL A 63 -3.55 4.80 5.50
CA VAL A 63 -2.21 4.33 5.12
C VAL A 63 -1.17 5.44 5.26
N LYS A 64 -1.49 6.66 4.78
CA LYS A 64 -0.63 7.83 4.97
C LYS A 64 -0.34 8.09 6.46
N GLY A 65 -1.39 8.04 7.29
CA GLY A 65 -1.28 8.21 8.74
C GLY A 65 -0.40 7.16 9.44
N TYR A 66 -0.19 5.98 8.84
CA TYR A 66 0.76 4.98 9.34
C TYR A 66 2.19 5.17 8.80
N LEU A 67 2.35 5.64 7.56
CA LEU A 67 3.65 5.80 6.92
C LEU A 67 4.40 7.06 7.38
N GLU A 68 3.71 8.18 7.58
CA GLU A 68 4.36 9.44 7.98
C GLU A 68 5.03 9.37 9.37
N PRO A 69 4.44 8.74 10.41
CA PRO A 69 5.08 8.60 11.73
C PRO A 69 6.37 7.78 11.74
N VAL A 70 6.58 6.92 10.74
CA VAL A 70 7.83 6.15 10.58
C VAL A 70 8.84 6.84 9.66
N GLY A 71 8.56 8.09 9.25
CA GLY A 71 9.47 8.93 8.47
C GLY A 71 9.34 8.80 6.96
N ILE A 72 8.31 8.12 6.45
CA ILE A 72 8.03 8.03 5.01
C ILE A 72 7.03 9.13 4.63
N LYS A 73 7.47 10.09 3.83
CA LYS A 73 6.56 11.09 3.27
C LYS A 73 5.65 10.43 2.23
N CYS A 74 4.34 10.52 2.41
CA CYS A 74 3.35 9.88 1.54
C CYS A 74 2.42 10.93 0.90
N ASP A 75 2.57 11.14 -0.41
CA ASP A 75 1.66 11.98 -1.18
C ASP A 75 0.52 11.11 -1.73
N LEU A 76 -0.72 11.59 -1.62
CA LEU A 76 -1.91 10.87 -2.08
C LEU A 76 -2.35 11.36 -3.45
N LEU A 77 -2.53 10.44 -4.39
CA LEU A 77 -2.95 10.75 -5.75
C LEU A 77 -4.17 9.91 -6.13
N GLY A 78 -5.34 10.47 -5.82
CA GLY A 78 -6.62 9.93 -6.24
C GLY A 78 -6.90 10.25 -7.70
N MET A 79 -7.35 9.25 -8.46
CA MET A 79 -7.68 9.39 -9.88
C MET A 79 -9.03 8.74 -10.22
N GLU A 80 -9.62 9.18 -11.34
CA GLU A 80 -10.70 8.42 -12.01
C GLU A 80 -10.18 7.02 -12.37
N HIS A 81 -11.06 6.00 -12.39
CA HIS A 81 -10.65 4.60 -12.48
C HIS A 81 -9.95 4.23 -13.79
N ALA A 82 -10.40 4.73 -14.94
CA ALA A 82 -9.74 4.47 -16.21
C ALA A 82 -8.34 5.11 -16.24
N THR A 83 -8.21 6.33 -15.73
CA THR A 83 -6.90 7.01 -15.59
C THR A 83 -5.98 6.26 -14.62
N TYR A 84 -6.47 5.87 -13.44
CA TYR A 84 -5.73 5.05 -12.48
C TYR A 84 -5.21 3.76 -13.12
N SER A 85 -6.07 3.08 -13.88
CA SER A 85 -5.73 1.82 -14.54
C SER A 85 -4.69 2.00 -15.64
N ALA A 86 -4.77 3.11 -16.38
CA ALA A 86 -3.78 3.45 -17.40
C ALA A 86 -2.43 3.80 -16.77
N GLU A 87 -2.42 4.63 -15.74
CA GLU A 87 -1.21 5.04 -15.00
C GLU A 87 -0.54 3.84 -14.31
N GLY A 88 -1.31 2.94 -13.70
CA GLY A 88 -0.77 1.73 -13.09
C GLY A 88 -0.12 0.77 -14.08
N ARG A 89 -0.58 0.75 -15.34
CA ARG A 89 -0.03 -0.08 -16.42
C ARG A 89 1.13 0.59 -17.17
N SER A 90 1.17 1.92 -17.22
CA SER A 90 2.15 2.68 -17.98
C SER A 90 3.52 2.76 -17.30
N ARG A 91 3.60 2.55 -15.97
CA ARG A 91 4.87 2.58 -15.23
C ARG A 91 5.74 1.34 -15.53
N PRO A 92 6.82 1.47 -16.33
CA PRO A 92 7.75 0.38 -16.58
C PRO A 92 8.37 -0.09 -15.26
N TYR A 93 8.71 -1.37 -15.16
CA TYR A 93 9.39 -1.91 -13.98
C TYR A 93 10.77 -1.23 -13.75
N GLU A 94 11.46 -0.86 -14.83
CA GLU A 94 12.81 -0.28 -14.79
C GLU A 94 12.85 1.16 -14.24
N ASP A 95 11.75 1.91 -14.29
CA ASP A 95 11.68 3.30 -13.81
C ASP A 95 11.38 3.39 -12.30
N ARG A 96 11.41 2.25 -11.58
CA ARG A 96 11.16 2.12 -10.13
C ARG A 96 12.46 1.89 -9.32
N LYS A 97 13.61 2.26 -9.87
CA LYS A 97 14.93 2.19 -9.19
C LYS A 97 15.31 3.54 -8.61
#